data_AF-L7JBS9-F1
#
_entry.id   AF-L7JBS9-F1
#
_cell.length_a   1.000
_cell.length_b   1.000
_cell.length_c   1.000
_cell.angle_alpha   90.00
_cell.angle_beta   90.00
_cell.angle_gamma   90.00
#
_symmetry.space_group_name_H-M   'P 1'
#
loop_
_entity.id
_entity.type
_entity.pdbx_description
1 polymer ?
#
loop_
_entity_poly.entity_id
_entity_poly.type
_entity_poly.pdbx_seq_one_letter_code
_entity_poly.pdbx_strand_id
1 'polypeptide(L)'
;MAGIRWGSLFPILMGVVAIALGITLLATGNKVSSANVNDAWLILNMTKAGQSQIEITPSNNGPASGNADPNSIQGILNGLINGISNNLTGMINGAVQDLQGQLIGNVTRSLNLKDTYVMFMTRQCEGDYLDRLNPSSEIRITDCYSYDDKSKGLRRISTSIPSTFTVATANVTVPLIQVMSTTLGLLVDVITIGSRFMTAMLVIGVIGTGVAVLGSFVFLAAGRNRPAVVAWTAAALLGSTAFWLLAIAGTAIAYGGSSAMDSGGAALNMSARTTSAFLALAWLAAVFAGLAAMFWWVVWFVEFRRHSYKKRARTPNQIGNYRGIWLEVKYDHTVTDAEPGSKEEAAIMGTAQPLTSTRFV
;
A
#
# COMPACT_ATOMS: atom_id res chain seq x y z
N MET A 1 9.96 12.32 46.45
CA MET A 1 10.24 10.92 46.05
C MET A 1 9.56 10.69 44.71
N ALA A 2 10.35 10.50 43.65
CA ALA A 2 9.85 10.22 42.32
C ALA A 2 9.35 8.77 42.28
N GLY A 3 8.09 8.56 42.66
CA GLY A 3 7.42 7.30 42.38
C GLY A 3 7.54 7.06 40.87
N ILE A 4 8.19 5.97 40.48
CA ILE A 4 8.29 5.54 39.08
C ILE A 4 6.89 5.63 38.51
N ARG A 5 6.70 6.53 37.56
CA ARG A 5 5.41 6.74 36.90
C ARG A 5 5.20 5.55 35.98
N TRP A 6 4.77 4.42 36.52
CA TRP A 6 4.51 3.17 35.79
C TRP A 6 3.69 3.39 34.51
N GLY A 7 2.85 4.43 34.48
CA GLY A 7 2.12 4.85 33.29
C GLY A 7 2.99 5.20 32.07
N SER A 8 4.23 5.64 32.22
CA SER A 8 5.11 5.97 31.08
C SER A 8 5.78 4.77 30.43
N LEU A 9 5.77 3.59 31.06
CA LEU A 9 6.29 2.37 30.43
C LEU A 9 5.36 1.85 29.33
N PHE A 10 4.05 2.07 29.49
CA PHE A 10 3.04 1.66 28.51
C PHE A 10 3.26 2.25 27.10
N PRO A 11 3.36 3.59 26.90
CA PRO A 11 3.61 4.15 25.56
C PRO A 11 4.97 3.75 24.98
N ILE A 12 5.97 3.46 25.82
CA ILE A 12 7.28 2.98 25.36
C ILE A 12 7.13 1.58 24.75
N LEU A 13 6.48 0.66 25.46
CA LEU A 13 6.27 -0.70 24.96
C LEU A 13 5.43 -0.71 23.67
N MET A 14 4.32 0.02 23.66
CA MET A 14 3.43 0.10 22.49
C MET A 14 4.15 0.76 21.29
N GLY A 15 4.92 1.83 21.54
CA GLY A 15 5.71 2.50 20.51
C GLY A 15 6.82 1.62 19.94
N VAL A 16 7.55 0.89 20.78
CA VAL A 16 8.61 -0.04 20.34
C VAL A 16 8.03 -1.17 19.48
N VAL A 17 6.88 -1.74 19.86
CA VAL A 17 6.20 -2.76 19.05
C VAL A 17 5.77 -2.18 17.69
N ALA A 18 5.18 -0.98 17.67
CA ALA A 18 4.79 -0.33 16.42
C ALA A 18 5.99 -0.05 15.51
N ILE A 19 7.12 0.42 16.07
CA ILE A 19 8.37 0.65 15.35
C ILE A 19 8.92 -0.66 14.79
N ALA A 20 8.96 -1.72 15.59
CA ALA A 20 9.45 -3.03 15.16
C ALA A 20 8.62 -3.57 13.99
N LEU A 21 7.28 -3.53 14.09
CA LEU A 21 6.38 -3.91 13.00
C LEU A 21 6.59 -3.04 11.76
N GLY A 22 6.76 -1.73 11.93
CA GLY A 22 7.00 -0.82 10.82
C GLY A 22 8.34 -1.07 10.10
N ILE A 23 9.40 -1.37 10.87
CA ILE A 23 10.71 -1.75 10.32
C ILE A 23 10.62 -3.10 9.61
N THR A 24 9.89 -4.08 10.17
CA THR A 24 9.65 -5.37 9.50
C THR A 24 8.97 -5.15 8.15
N LEU A 25 7.93 -4.34 8.09
CA LEU A 25 7.25 -3.98 6.83
C LEU A 25 8.14 -3.24 5.82
N LEU A 26 9.14 -2.46 6.27
CA LEU A 26 10.15 -1.87 5.39
C LEU A 26 11.18 -2.90 4.91
N ALA A 27 11.52 -3.87 5.75
CA ALA A 27 12.56 -4.85 5.50
C ALA A 27 12.12 -5.99 4.57
N THR A 28 10.82 -6.30 4.51
CA THR A 28 10.27 -7.39 3.68
C THR A 28 10.59 -7.26 2.19
N GLY A 29 10.86 -6.04 1.69
CA GLY A 29 11.30 -5.82 0.30
C GLY A 29 12.81 -5.92 0.04
N ASN A 30 13.66 -5.96 1.07
CA ASN A 30 15.12 -5.90 0.91
C ASN A 30 15.82 -7.26 0.82
N LYS A 31 15.22 -8.30 1.41
CA LYS A 31 15.72 -9.69 1.35
C LYS A 31 14.58 -10.60 0.96
N VAL A 32 14.38 -10.70 -0.35
CA VAL A 32 13.30 -11.50 -0.90
C VAL A 32 13.82 -12.91 -1.15
N SER A 33 13.43 -13.84 -0.28
CA SER A 33 13.56 -15.28 -0.50
C SER A 33 12.16 -15.88 -0.71
N SER A 34 12.07 -17.08 -1.30
CA SER A 34 10.78 -17.78 -1.50
C SER A 34 9.96 -17.94 -0.20
N ALA A 35 10.59 -17.92 0.98
CA ALA A 35 9.90 -17.98 2.26
C ALA A 35 9.09 -16.70 2.61
N ASN A 36 9.45 -15.55 2.04
CA ASN A 36 8.86 -14.24 2.39
C ASN A 36 7.74 -13.80 1.43
N VAL A 37 7.27 -14.68 0.55
CA VAL A 37 6.20 -14.36 -0.42
C VAL A 37 4.90 -13.98 0.29
N ASN A 38 4.67 -14.50 1.50
CA ASN A 38 3.49 -14.17 2.32
C ASN A 38 3.46 -12.70 2.78
N ASP A 39 4.58 -11.99 2.75
CA ASP A 39 4.66 -10.58 3.15
C ASP A 39 4.47 -9.61 1.97
N ALA A 40 4.34 -10.14 0.75
CA ALA A 40 4.08 -9.35 -0.46
C ALA A 40 2.65 -8.85 -0.47
N TRP A 41 2.41 -7.55 -0.65
CA TRP A 41 1.05 -7.01 -0.57
C TRP A 41 0.15 -7.45 -1.74
N LEU A 42 0.73 -7.82 -2.89
CA LEU A 42 0.00 -8.29 -4.07
C LEU A 42 0.83 -9.32 -4.86
N ILE A 43 0.19 -10.40 -5.27
CA ILE A 43 0.75 -11.44 -6.11
C ILE A 43 -0.10 -11.54 -7.38
N LEU A 44 0.54 -11.39 -8.53
CA LEU A 44 -0.08 -11.54 -9.84
C LEU A 44 0.34 -12.86 -10.45
N ASN A 45 -0.65 -13.68 -10.79
CA ASN A 45 -0.44 -14.91 -11.55
C ASN A 45 -0.79 -14.67 -13.02
N MET A 46 0.20 -14.80 -13.90
CA MET A 46 0.08 -14.63 -15.34
C MET A 46 0.22 -15.96 -16.12
N THR A 47 0.31 -17.11 -15.45
CA THR A 47 0.48 -18.43 -16.12
C THR A 47 -0.57 -18.75 -17.17
N LYS A 48 -1.80 -18.29 -16.96
CA LYS A 48 -2.93 -18.50 -17.88
C LYS A 48 -3.20 -17.31 -18.78
N ALA A 49 -2.38 -16.27 -18.71
CA ALA A 49 -2.55 -15.06 -19.51
C ALA A 49 -2.60 -15.40 -21.01
N GLY A 50 -3.73 -15.13 -21.66
CA GLY A 50 -3.93 -15.33 -23.09
C GLY A 50 -4.31 -16.75 -23.55
N GLN A 51 -4.48 -17.73 -22.66
CA GLN A 51 -4.85 -19.10 -23.05
C GLN A 51 -6.29 -19.25 -23.56
N SER A 52 -7.21 -18.37 -23.16
CA SER A 52 -8.65 -18.52 -23.43
C SER A 52 -9.19 -17.65 -24.57
N GLN A 53 -8.36 -16.84 -25.24
CA GLN A 53 -8.84 -15.83 -26.19
C GLN A 53 -8.34 -15.99 -27.64
N ILE A 54 -7.58 -17.04 -27.93
CA ILE A 54 -7.31 -17.42 -29.31
C ILE A 54 -8.36 -18.43 -29.75
N GLU A 55 -9.61 -17.99 -29.90
CA GLU A 55 -10.60 -18.76 -30.64
C GLU A 55 -10.36 -18.52 -32.13
N ILE A 56 -9.64 -19.46 -32.78
CA ILE A 56 -9.50 -19.45 -34.23
C ILE A 56 -10.88 -19.79 -34.80
N THR A 57 -11.67 -18.78 -35.12
CA THR A 57 -12.86 -18.96 -35.95
C THR A 57 -12.38 -19.10 -37.40
N PRO A 58 -12.48 -20.28 -38.03
CA PRO A 58 -12.08 -20.42 -39.43
C PRO A 58 -12.94 -19.48 -40.27
N SER A 59 -12.29 -18.55 -40.98
CA SER A 59 -12.94 -17.73 -41.99
C SER A 59 -13.35 -18.64 -43.14
N ASN A 60 -14.66 -18.76 -43.39
CA ASN A 60 -15.25 -19.52 -44.51
C ASN A 60 -15.01 -18.83 -45.87
N ASN A 61 -13.82 -18.28 -46.12
CA ASN A 61 -13.47 -17.67 -47.39
C ASN A 61 -12.39 -18.53 -48.04
N GLY A 62 -12.76 -19.09 -49.20
CA GLY A 62 -12.03 -20.13 -49.93
C GLY A 62 -10.58 -19.80 -50.35
N PRO A 63 -9.91 -20.76 -50.98
CA PRO A 63 -8.45 -20.80 -51.07
C PRO A 63 -7.90 -19.69 -51.98
N ALA A 64 -7.16 -18.74 -51.40
CA ALA A 64 -6.33 -17.81 -52.14
C ALA A 64 -4.89 -18.34 -52.18
N SER A 65 -4.53 -18.89 -53.33
CA SER A 65 -3.19 -19.32 -53.73
C SER A 65 -2.24 -18.11 -53.80
N GLY A 66 -1.35 -17.96 -52.83
CA GLY A 66 -0.24 -17.01 -52.87
C GLY A 66 1.03 -17.67 -52.36
N ASN A 67 2.06 -17.74 -53.22
CA ASN A 67 3.41 -18.22 -52.87
C ASN A 67 4.01 -17.36 -51.75
N ALA A 68 3.92 -17.83 -50.51
CA ALA A 68 4.56 -17.23 -49.36
C ALA A 68 5.90 -17.93 -49.06
N ASP A 69 6.92 -17.14 -48.77
CA ASP A 69 8.27 -17.55 -48.43
C ASP A 69 8.28 -18.44 -47.16
N PRO A 70 8.75 -19.71 -47.22
CA PRO A 70 8.60 -20.71 -46.15
C PRO A 70 9.36 -20.38 -44.85
N ASN A 71 10.26 -19.40 -44.89
CA ASN A 71 11.03 -18.98 -43.72
C ASN A 71 10.40 -17.79 -42.97
N SER A 72 9.30 -17.24 -43.47
CA SER A 72 8.54 -16.20 -42.77
C SER A 72 7.51 -16.81 -41.83
N ILE A 73 7.18 -16.13 -40.72
CA ILE A 73 6.12 -16.56 -39.78
C ILE A 73 4.79 -16.77 -40.53
N GLN A 74 4.56 -16.02 -41.62
CA GLN A 74 3.42 -16.20 -42.53
C GLN A 74 3.53 -17.47 -43.40
N GLY A 75 4.73 -17.85 -43.85
CA GLY A 75 4.98 -19.11 -44.56
C GLY A 75 4.76 -20.33 -43.67
N ILE A 76 5.13 -20.23 -42.39
CA ILE A 76 4.85 -21.25 -41.38
C ILE A 76 3.34 -21.33 -41.10
N LEU A 77 2.65 -20.19 -40.92
CA LEU A 77 1.19 -20.13 -40.74
C LEU A 77 0.42 -20.65 -41.97
N ASN A 78 0.81 -20.25 -43.18
CA ASN A 78 0.15 -20.70 -44.41
C ASN A 78 0.46 -22.16 -44.74
N GLY A 79 1.67 -22.64 -44.45
CA GLY A 79 2.03 -24.06 -44.58
C GLY A 79 1.26 -24.94 -43.62
N LEU A 80 1.02 -24.46 -42.39
CA LEU A 80 0.24 -25.17 -41.38
C LEU A 80 -1.27 -25.18 -41.73
N ILE A 81 -1.83 -24.04 -42.16
CA ILE A 81 -3.24 -23.93 -42.56
C ILE A 81 -3.54 -24.78 -43.80
N ASN A 82 -2.65 -24.81 -44.79
CA ASN A 82 -2.82 -25.63 -46.00
C ASN A 82 -2.54 -27.13 -45.77
N GLY A 83 -1.75 -27.49 -44.77
CA GLY A 83 -1.56 -28.89 -44.36
C GLY A 83 -2.78 -29.46 -43.60
N ILE A 84 -3.51 -28.60 -42.88
CA ILE A 84 -4.68 -28.98 -42.08
C ILE A 84 -5.96 -29.04 -42.92
N SER A 85 -6.11 -28.18 -43.93
CA SER A 85 -7.33 -28.11 -44.76
C SER A 85 -7.58 -29.37 -45.60
N ASN A 86 -6.54 -30.13 -45.95
CA ASN A 86 -6.68 -31.29 -46.84
C ASN A 86 -6.93 -32.62 -46.12
N ASN A 87 -6.99 -32.67 -44.77
CA ASN A 87 -7.12 -33.95 -44.05
C ASN A 87 -7.91 -33.91 -42.73
N LEU A 88 -8.58 -32.81 -42.38
CA LEU A 88 -9.28 -32.68 -41.09
C LEU A 88 -10.72 -32.22 -41.27
N THR A 89 -11.65 -33.16 -41.49
CA THR A 89 -13.08 -32.95 -41.18
C THR A 89 -13.56 -33.83 -40.02
N GLY A 90 -12.66 -34.59 -39.37
CA GLY A 90 -13.01 -35.52 -38.27
C GLY A 90 -12.18 -35.45 -36.98
N MET A 91 -11.08 -34.69 -36.92
CA MET A 91 -10.12 -34.70 -35.79
C MET A 91 -9.98 -33.36 -35.05
N ILE A 92 -10.85 -32.37 -35.34
CA ILE A 92 -10.62 -30.95 -35.03
C ILE A 92 -10.63 -30.59 -33.53
N ASN A 93 -11.28 -31.36 -32.65
CA ASN A 93 -11.38 -30.95 -31.25
C ASN A 93 -10.11 -31.21 -30.41
N GLY A 94 -9.23 -32.12 -30.84
CA GLY A 94 -7.98 -32.43 -30.11
C GLY A 94 -6.76 -31.65 -30.61
N ALA A 95 -6.62 -31.47 -31.93
CA ALA A 95 -5.42 -30.88 -32.53
C ALA A 95 -5.35 -29.34 -32.38
N VAL A 96 -6.49 -28.67 -32.27
CA VAL A 96 -6.54 -27.20 -32.09
C VAL A 96 -6.08 -26.79 -30.68
N GLN A 97 -6.35 -27.61 -29.66
CA GLN A 97 -5.86 -27.36 -28.30
C GLN A 97 -4.33 -27.50 -28.20
N ASP A 98 -3.74 -28.51 -28.84
CA ASP A 98 -2.28 -28.71 -28.86
C ASP A 98 -1.55 -27.62 -29.65
N LEU A 99 -2.14 -27.13 -30.75
CA LEU A 99 -1.56 -26.06 -31.57
C LEU A 99 -1.64 -24.68 -30.91
N GLN A 100 -2.73 -24.37 -30.20
CA GLN A 100 -2.83 -23.16 -29.39
C GLN A 100 -1.79 -23.16 -28.26
N GLY A 101 -1.55 -24.32 -27.62
CA GLY A 101 -0.50 -24.47 -26.61
C GLY A 101 0.91 -24.19 -27.14
N GLN A 102 1.24 -24.61 -28.35
CA GLN A 102 2.56 -24.39 -28.96
C GLN A 102 2.77 -22.96 -29.48
N LEU A 103 1.75 -22.32 -30.06
CA LEU A 103 1.85 -20.96 -30.58
C LEU A 103 1.94 -19.93 -29.45
N ILE A 104 1.12 -20.11 -28.40
CA ILE A 104 1.19 -19.30 -27.17
C ILE A 104 2.52 -19.55 -26.45
N GLY A 105 2.98 -20.81 -26.41
CA GLY A 105 4.28 -21.15 -25.85
C GLY A 105 5.45 -20.42 -26.53
N ASN A 106 5.40 -20.18 -27.84
CA ASN A 106 6.44 -19.45 -28.56
C ASN A 106 6.29 -17.92 -28.49
N VAL A 107 5.08 -17.35 -28.53
CA VAL A 107 4.89 -15.90 -28.38
C VAL A 107 5.22 -15.45 -26.95
N THR A 108 4.81 -16.21 -25.93
CA THR A 108 5.16 -15.92 -24.52
C THR A 108 6.66 -16.10 -24.27
N ARG A 109 7.32 -17.08 -24.90
CA ARG A 109 8.80 -17.19 -24.89
C ARG A 109 9.48 -16.02 -25.59
N SER A 110 8.92 -15.52 -26.69
CA SER A 110 9.46 -14.34 -27.40
C SER A 110 9.27 -13.04 -26.62
N LEU A 111 8.22 -12.93 -25.80
CA LEU A 111 7.98 -11.77 -24.93
C LEU A 111 8.68 -11.86 -23.56
N ASN A 112 9.28 -13.02 -23.24
CA ASN A 112 9.97 -13.32 -21.97
C ASN A 112 9.17 -12.87 -20.74
N LEU A 113 7.85 -13.13 -20.76
CA LEU A 113 6.97 -12.86 -19.62
C LEU A 113 7.20 -13.92 -18.54
N LYS A 114 7.28 -13.49 -17.29
CA LYS A 114 7.39 -14.38 -16.15
C LYS A 114 6.02 -14.83 -15.67
N ASP A 115 5.96 -16.04 -15.12
CA ASP A 115 4.71 -16.70 -14.71
C ASP A 115 4.05 -15.98 -13.52
N THR A 116 4.85 -15.34 -12.65
CA THR A 116 4.37 -14.59 -11.48
C THR A 116 5.13 -13.30 -11.25
N TYR A 117 4.38 -12.29 -10.81
CA TYR A 117 4.91 -11.04 -10.29
C TYR A 117 4.48 -10.85 -8.85
N VAL A 118 5.46 -10.74 -7.95
CA VAL A 118 5.27 -10.54 -6.52
C VAL A 118 5.64 -9.11 -6.19
N MET A 119 4.71 -8.37 -5.58
CA MET A 119 4.89 -6.95 -5.28
C MET A 119 5.11 -6.76 -3.79
N PHE A 120 6.27 -6.19 -3.45
CA PHE A 120 6.63 -5.76 -2.10
C PHE A 120 6.50 -4.24 -1.98
N MET A 121 6.64 -3.71 -0.77
CA MET A 121 6.46 -2.27 -0.54
C MET A 121 7.47 -1.42 -1.33
N THR A 122 8.73 -1.89 -1.44
CA THR A 122 9.83 -1.14 -2.04
C THR A 122 10.28 -1.69 -3.39
N ARG A 123 9.91 -2.93 -3.72
CA ARG A 123 10.40 -3.63 -4.91
C ARG A 123 9.31 -4.48 -5.54
N GLN A 124 9.43 -4.69 -6.84
CA GLN A 124 8.68 -5.69 -7.58
C GLN A 124 9.62 -6.86 -7.90
N CYS A 125 9.16 -8.07 -7.73
CA CYS A 125 9.92 -9.28 -8.04
C CYS A 125 9.18 -10.11 -9.08
N GLU A 126 9.94 -10.75 -9.95
CA GLU A 126 9.43 -11.69 -10.93
C GLU A 126 9.92 -13.09 -10.61
N GLY A 127 9.08 -14.08 -10.87
CA GLY A 127 9.33 -15.46 -10.49
C GLY A 127 8.54 -16.45 -11.31
N ASP A 128 8.91 -17.71 -11.13
CA ASP A 128 8.30 -18.85 -11.78
C ASP A 128 7.72 -19.80 -10.72
N TYR A 129 6.54 -20.37 -10.99
CA TYR A 129 5.97 -21.41 -10.13
C TYR A 129 6.80 -22.70 -10.26
N LEU A 130 7.01 -23.40 -9.15
CA LEU A 130 7.63 -24.74 -9.21
C LEU A 130 6.78 -25.72 -10.03
N ASP A 131 5.46 -25.61 -9.92
CA ASP A 131 4.51 -26.35 -10.74
C ASP A 131 3.56 -25.38 -11.46
N ARG A 132 3.72 -25.27 -12.78
CA ARG A 132 2.91 -24.39 -13.63
C ARG A 132 1.43 -24.75 -13.67
N LEU A 133 1.09 -26.01 -13.42
CA LEU A 133 -0.29 -26.49 -13.45
C LEU A 133 -1.01 -26.20 -12.12
N ASN A 134 -0.25 -26.00 -11.04
CA ASN A 134 -0.79 -25.73 -9.73
C ASN A 134 -0.51 -24.27 -9.29
N PRO A 135 -1.52 -23.38 -9.30
CA PRO A 135 -1.36 -21.98 -8.90
C PRO A 135 -1.11 -21.80 -7.39
N SER A 136 -1.19 -22.87 -6.60
CA SER A 136 -0.83 -22.88 -5.17
C SER A 136 0.59 -23.40 -4.91
N SER A 137 1.37 -23.69 -5.97
CA SER A 137 2.75 -24.16 -5.80
C SER A 137 3.67 -23.03 -5.33
N GLU A 138 4.81 -23.41 -4.75
CA GLU A 138 5.77 -22.45 -4.25
C GLU A 138 6.33 -21.59 -5.39
N ILE A 139 6.49 -20.29 -5.13
CA ILE A 139 7.01 -19.33 -6.10
C ILE A 139 8.52 -19.24 -5.94
N ARG A 140 9.25 -19.52 -7.02
CA ARG A 140 10.70 -19.29 -7.11
C ARG A 140 10.96 -17.92 -7.69
N ILE A 141 11.44 -17.01 -6.86
CA ILE A 141 11.76 -15.65 -7.25
C ILE A 141 13.10 -15.66 -8.01
N THR A 142 13.10 -15.07 -9.21
CA THR A 142 14.29 -15.02 -10.07
C THR A 142 14.99 -13.68 -9.92
N ASP A 143 14.25 -12.59 -10.09
CA ASP A 143 14.81 -11.25 -10.11
C ASP A 143 13.89 -10.26 -9.38
N CYS A 144 14.50 -9.23 -8.77
CA CYS A 144 13.78 -8.15 -8.09
C CYS A 144 14.32 -6.79 -8.53
N TYR A 145 13.41 -5.87 -8.78
CA TYR A 145 13.69 -4.53 -9.31
C TYR A 145 13.02 -3.46 -8.45
N SER A 146 13.60 -2.26 -8.44
CA SER A 146 12.95 -1.09 -7.84
C SER A 146 11.77 -0.64 -8.72
N TYR A 147 10.75 -0.03 -8.11
CA TYR A 147 9.65 0.60 -8.86
C TYR A 147 10.11 1.77 -9.75
N ASP A 148 11.29 2.34 -9.45
CA ASP A 148 11.88 3.43 -10.21
C ASP A 148 12.52 2.97 -11.53
N ASP A 149 12.83 1.68 -11.66
CA ASP A 149 13.45 1.12 -12.87
C ASP A 149 12.42 0.94 -13.98
N LYS A 150 12.31 1.95 -14.85
CA LYS A 150 11.37 1.95 -15.99
C LYS A 150 11.69 0.89 -17.06
N SER A 151 12.92 0.39 -17.11
CA SER A 151 13.40 -0.54 -18.13
C SER A 151 13.22 -2.02 -17.78
N LYS A 152 12.69 -2.34 -16.58
CA LYS A 152 12.58 -3.71 -16.06
C LYS A 152 11.19 -4.01 -15.49
N GLY A 153 10.89 -5.30 -15.30
CA GLY A 153 9.60 -5.78 -14.77
C GLY A 153 8.38 -5.41 -15.63
N LEU A 154 7.24 -5.17 -14.97
CA LEU A 154 5.95 -4.90 -15.64
C LEU A 154 5.97 -3.66 -16.56
N ARG A 155 6.78 -2.65 -16.23
CA ARG A 155 6.89 -1.42 -17.03
C ARG A 155 7.49 -1.67 -18.40
N ARG A 156 8.49 -2.56 -18.50
CA ARG A 156 9.06 -2.97 -19.78
C ARG A 156 7.98 -3.53 -20.68
N ILE A 157 7.15 -4.43 -20.16
CA ILE A 157 6.06 -5.08 -20.89
C ILE A 157 5.05 -4.03 -21.37
N SER A 158 4.61 -3.13 -20.50
CA SER A 158 3.69 -2.06 -20.87
C SER A 158 4.23 -1.14 -21.97
N THR A 159 5.55 -0.91 -22.03
CA THR A 159 6.17 -0.04 -23.04
C THR A 159 6.60 -0.76 -24.31
N SER A 160 6.80 -2.08 -24.26
CA SER A 160 7.31 -2.89 -25.38
C SER A 160 6.21 -3.55 -26.21
N ILE A 161 4.94 -3.38 -25.85
CA ILE A 161 3.82 -3.87 -26.66
C ILE A 161 3.45 -2.76 -27.66
N PRO A 162 3.82 -2.87 -28.95
CA PRO A 162 3.36 -1.92 -29.96
C PRO A 162 1.83 -2.03 -30.07
N SER A 163 1.15 -0.88 -30.00
CA SER A 163 -0.30 -0.76 -30.08
C SER A 163 -0.89 -1.13 -31.46
N THR A 164 -0.02 -1.38 -32.44
CA THR A 164 -0.38 -1.78 -33.80
C THR A 164 0.56 -2.88 -34.28
N PHE A 165 0.02 -4.07 -34.53
CA PHE A 165 0.70 -5.10 -35.32
C PHE A 165 0.22 -4.97 -36.77
N THR A 166 1.06 -4.44 -37.64
CA THR A 166 0.80 -4.41 -39.08
C THR A 166 1.26 -5.72 -39.70
N VAL A 167 0.30 -6.61 -40.01
CA VAL A 167 0.58 -7.83 -40.76
C VAL A 167 0.27 -7.56 -42.24
N ALA A 168 1.34 -7.37 -43.01
CA ALA A 168 1.44 -7.36 -44.47
C ALA A 168 0.59 -6.39 -45.32
N THR A 169 -0.50 -5.77 -44.85
CA THR A 169 -1.23 -4.63 -45.49
C THR A 169 -2.59 -4.34 -44.83
N ALA A 170 -3.05 -5.19 -43.90
CA ALA A 170 -4.26 -4.93 -43.11
C ALA A 170 -3.88 -4.44 -41.71
N ASN A 171 -4.38 -3.26 -41.32
CA ASN A 171 -4.43 -2.82 -39.93
C ASN A 171 -5.45 -3.69 -39.20
N VAL A 172 -5.03 -4.87 -38.75
CA VAL A 172 -5.85 -5.67 -37.84
C VAL A 172 -5.55 -5.17 -36.44
N THR A 173 -6.29 -4.15 -36.00
CA THR A 173 -6.33 -3.75 -34.60
C THR A 173 -6.93 -4.93 -33.84
N VAL A 174 -6.10 -5.68 -33.13
CA VAL A 174 -6.61 -6.68 -32.18
C VAL A 174 -7.07 -5.87 -30.97
N PRO A 175 -8.39 -5.68 -30.74
CA PRO A 175 -8.89 -4.79 -29.68
C PRO A 175 -8.38 -5.19 -28.29
N LEU A 176 -7.95 -6.45 -28.13
CA LEU A 176 -7.39 -6.99 -26.90
C LEU A 176 -6.07 -6.31 -26.47
N ILE A 177 -5.18 -5.99 -27.41
CA ILE A 177 -3.87 -5.38 -27.10
C ILE A 177 -4.06 -3.96 -26.54
N GLN A 178 -5.05 -3.25 -27.07
CA GLN A 178 -5.40 -1.90 -26.63
C GLN A 178 -6.02 -1.88 -25.23
N VAL A 179 -6.90 -2.84 -24.93
CA VAL A 179 -7.46 -3.01 -23.58
C VAL A 179 -6.37 -3.38 -22.59
N MET A 180 -5.51 -4.36 -22.93
CA MET A 180 -4.45 -4.83 -22.05
C MET A 180 -3.45 -3.74 -21.70
N SER A 181 -2.98 -2.97 -22.68
CA SER A 181 -2.04 -1.86 -22.46
C SER A 181 -2.64 -0.74 -21.59
N THR A 182 -3.93 -0.43 -21.76
CA THR A 182 -4.62 0.58 -20.95
C THR A 182 -4.80 0.11 -19.51
N THR A 183 -5.28 -1.12 -19.30
CA THR A 183 -5.51 -1.67 -17.96
C THR A 183 -4.20 -1.92 -17.22
N LEU A 184 -3.16 -2.47 -17.87
CA LEU A 184 -1.84 -2.62 -17.24
C LEU A 184 -1.20 -1.26 -16.93
N GLY A 185 -1.35 -0.27 -17.80
CA GLY A 185 -0.81 1.08 -17.57
C GLY A 185 -1.39 1.72 -16.30
N LEU A 186 -2.72 1.75 -16.20
CA LEU A 186 -3.42 2.24 -15.01
C LEU A 186 -3.02 1.47 -13.75
N LEU A 187 -2.93 0.14 -13.86
CA LEU A 187 -2.56 -0.71 -12.75
C LEU A 187 -1.13 -0.42 -12.26
N VAL A 188 -0.16 -0.37 -13.18
CA VAL A 188 1.25 -0.09 -12.86
C VAL A 188 1.40 1.28 -12.22
N ASP A 189 0.65 2.28 -12.66
CA ASP A 189 0.69 3.62 -12.06
C ASP A 189 0.08 3.63 -10.67
N VAL A 190 -1.08 2.98 -10.45
CA VAL A 190 -1.69 2.82 -9.12
C VAL A 190 -0.75 2.09 -8.17
N ILE A 191 -0.11 1.01 -8.62
CA ILE A 191 0.89 0.25 -7.85
C ILE A 191 2.08 1.15 -7.49
N THR A 192 2.62 1.90 -8.45
CA THR A 192 3.82 2.73 -8.25
C THR A 192 3.54 3.91 -7.32
N ILE A 193 2.40 4.59 -7.50
CA ILE A 193 2.00 5.71 -6.65
C ILE A 193 1.66 5.17 -5.25
N GLY A 194 0.92 4.06 -5.19
CA GLY A 194 0.54 3.39 -3.96
C GLY A 194 1.75 2.94 -3.15
N SER A 195 2.74 2.29 -3.78
CA SER A 195 3.95 1.83 -3.10
C SER A 195 4.79 2.97 -2.54
N ARG A 196 4.94 4.07 -3.30
CA ARG A 196 5.62 5.30 -2.83
C ARG A 196 4.89 5.95 -1.66
N PHE A 197 3.57 6.09 -1.77
CA PHE A 197 2.73 6.66 -0.70
C PHE A 197 2.82 5.81 0.57
N MET A 198 2.65 4.49 0.45
CA MET A 198 2.72 3.56 1.57
C MET A 198 4.11 3.57 2.22
N THR A 199 5.18 3.57 1.42
CA THR A 199 6.56 3.66 1.94
C THR A 199 6.79 4.99 2.66
N ALA A 200 6.34 6.12 2.12
CA ALA A 200 6.48 7.42 2.75
C ALA A 200 5.73 7.47 4.10
N MET A 201 4.48 7.00 4.15
CA MET A 201 3.69 6.91 5.38
C MET A 201 4.34 5.99 6.41
N LEU A 202 4.92 4.88 5.98
CA LEU A 202 5.61 3.95 6.86
C LEU A 202 6.87 4.59 7.48
N VAL A 203 7.69 5.30 6.69
CA VAL A 203 8.87 6.03 7.18
C VAL A 203 8.48 7.15 8.15
N ILE A 204 7.47 7.96 7.82
CA ILE A 204 6.95 9.02 8.70
C ILE A 204 6.39 8.40 9.99
N GLY A 205 5.68 7.28 9.88
CA GLY A 205 5.14 6.50 11.00
C GLY A 205 6.23 6.06 11.97
N VAL A 206 7.27 5.41 11.45
CA VAL A 206 8.42 4.92 12.24
C VAL A 206 9.20 6.06 12.89
N ILE A 207 9.50 7.13 12.15
CA ILE A 207 10.24 8.28 12.70
C ILE A 207 9.39 9.00 13.76
N GLY A 208 8.12 9.30 13.49
CA GLY A 208 7.24 10.00 14.42
C GLY A 208 7.02 9.22 15.72
N THR A 209 6.77 7.92 15.62
CA THR A 209 6.67 7.04 16.80
C THR A 209 8.01 6.88 17.52
N GLY A 210 9.13 6.79 16.81
CA GLY A 210 10.48 6.77 17.38
C GLY A 210 10.80 8.00 18.21
N VAL A 211 10.49 9.20 17.69
CA VAL A 211 10.65 10.46 18.43
C VAL A 211 9.77 10.48 19.69
N ALA A 212 8.55 9.95 19.63
CA ALA A 212 7.67 9.84 20.80
C ALA A 212 8.20 8.87 21.87
N VAL A 213 8.81 7.75 21.47
CA VAL A 213 9.47 6.81 22.38
C VAL A 213 10.68 7.47 23.05
N LEU A 214 11.55 8.12 22.27
CA LEU A 214 12.69 8.88 22.81
C LEU A 214 12.23 9.99 23.76
N GLY A 215 11.16 10.71 23.40
CA GLY A 215 10.53 11.71 24.25
C GLY A 215 10.04 11.14 25.59
N SER A 216 9.57 9.88 25.60
CA SER A 216 9.16 9.18 26.82
C SER A 216 10.35 8.93 27.76
N PHE A 217 11.51 8.56 27.21
CA PHE A 217 12.75 8.43 27.99
C PHE A 217 13.25 9.76 28.53
N VAL A 218 13.25 10.82 27.69
CA VAL A 218 13.66 12.16 28.12
C VAL A 218 12.73 12.70 29.21
N PHE A 219 11.42 12.46 29.11
CA PHE A 219 10.45 12.86 30.15
C PHE A 219 10.73 12.18 31.50
N LEU A 220 11.18 10.93 31.50
CA LEU A 220 11.59 10.23 32.71
C LEU A 220 12.86 10.83 33.35
N ALA A 221 13.82 11.28 32.54
CA ALA A 221 15.12 11.77 33.02
C ALA A 221 15.15 13.27 33.35
N ALA A 222 14.62 14.12 32.46
CA ALA A 222 14.79 15.57 32.48
C ALA A 222 13.62 16.33 33.12
N GLY A 223 12.55 15.64 33.52
CA GLY A 223 11.38 16.24 34.15
C GLY A 223 10.46 17.02 33.21
N ARG A 224 9.62 17.89 33.79
CA ARG A 224 8.41 18.42 33.15
C ARG A 224 8.68 19.68 32.31
N ASN A 225 9.28 19.52 31.13
CA ASN A 225 9.46 20.61 30.16
C ASN A 225 8.26 20.73 29.21
N ARG A 226 7.51 21.85 29.31
CA ARG A 226 6.31 22.11 28.49
C ARG A 226 6.51 22.00 26.97
N PRO A 227 7.47 22.73 26.36
CA PRO A 227 7.60 22.70 24.90
C PRO A 227 7.97 21.29 24.39
N ALA A 228 8.73 20.55 25.19
CA ALA A 228 9.15 19.20 24.85
C ALA A 228 7.94 18.23 24.79
N VAL A 229 7.04 18.30 25.78
CA VAL A 229 5.82 17.45 25.76
C VAL A 229 4.91 17.76 24.57
N VAL A 230 4.78 19.02 24.17
CA VAL A 230 4.01 19.38 22.97
C VAL A 230 4.66 18.79 21.71
N ALA A 231 5.97 18.91 21.56
CA ALA A 231 6.70 18.35 20.42
C ALA A 231 6.57 16.82 20.34
N TRP A 232 6.72 16.11 21.46
CA TRP A 232 6.56 14.65 21.49
C TRP A 232 5.12 14.21 21.21
N THR A 233 4.13 14.95 21.71
CA THR A 233 2.72 14.67 21.44
C THR A 233 2.41 14.86 19.95
N ALA A 234 2.92 15.93 19.33
CA ALA A 234 2.77 16.18 17.90
C ALA A 234 3.43 15.07 17.07
N ALA A 235 4.64 14.65 17.42
CA ALA A 235 5.34 13.54 16.76
C ALA A 235 4.58 12.20 16.90
N ALA A 236 4.03 11.92 18.09
CA ALA A 236 3.24 10.71 18.33
C ALA A 236 1.96 10.70 17.49
N LEU A 237 1.23 11.82 17.43
CA LEU A 237 0.03 11.97 16.61
C LEU A 237 0.36 11.82 15.11
N LEU A 238 1.43 12.47 14.64
CA LEU A 238 1.88 12.35 13.25
C LEU A 238 2.22 10.89 12.91
N GLY A 239 3.02 10.24 13.75
CA GLY A 239 3.40 8.83 13.56
C GLY A 239 2.19 7.90 13.53
N SER A 240 1.25 8.07 14.47
CA SER A 240 0.00 7.32 14.51
C SER A 240 -0.84 7.55 13.26
N THR A 241 -1.09 8.80 12.86
CA THR A 241 -1.89 9.10 11.66
C THR A 241 -1.28 8.49 10.40
N ALA A 242 0.04 8.47 10.27
CA ALA A 242 0.72 7.86 9.14
C ALA A 242 0.50 6.34 9.08
N PHE A 243 0.56 5.62 10.21
CA PHE A 243 0.24 4.18 10.24
C PHE A 243 -1.24 3.90 9.94
N TRP A 244 -2.18 4.73 10.42
CA TRP A 244 -3.60 4.60 10.07
C TRP A 244 -3.84 4.82 8.58
N LEU A 245 -3.25 5.86 7.99
CA LEU A 245 -3.33 6.12 6.55
C LEU A 245 -2.71 4.99 5.74
N LEU A 246 -1.59 4.42 6.20
CA LEU A 246 -0.98 3.24 5.59
C LEU A 246 -1.93 2.05 5.61
N ALA A 247 -2.54 1.72 6.75
CA ALA A 247 -3.45 0.58 6.88
C ALA A 247 -4.70 0.75 6.00
N ILE A 248 -5.27 1.96 5.97
CA ILE A 248 -6.44 2.29 5.13
C ILE A 248 -6.07 2.21 3.64
N ALA A 249 -4.97 2.84 3.22
CA ALA A 249 -4.53 2.83 1.83
C ALA A 249 -4.15 1.42 1.36
N GLY A 250 -3.43 0.66 2.20
CA GLY A 250 -3.10 -0.74 1.91
C GLY A 250 -4.35 -1.60 1.76
N THR A 251 -5.37 -1.40 2.61
CA THR A 251 -6.66 -2.07 2.49
C THR A 251 -7.37 -1.69 1.19
N ALA A 252 -7.44 -0.39 0.86
CA ALA A 252 -8.08 0.10 -0.35
C ALA A 252 -7.41 -0.42 -1.62
N ILE A 253 -6.07 -0.45 -1.66
CA ILE A 253 -5.31 -0.99 -2.79
C ILE A 253 -5.46 -2.51 -2.89
N ALA A 254 -5.43 -3.23 -1.76
CA ALA A 254 -5.59 -4.68 -1.74
C ALA A 254 -6.95 -5.10 -2.32
N TYR A 255 -8.04 -4.58 -1.76
CA TYR A 255 -9.40 -4.94 -2.20
C TYR A 255 -9.76 -4.31 -3.55
N GLY A 256 -9.41 -3.03 -3.75
CA GLY A 256 -9.65 -2.32 -5.01
C GLY A 256 -8.86 -2.93 -6.17
N GLY A 257 -7.62 -3.32 -5.93
CA GLY A 257 -6.76 -4.02 -6.90
C GLY A 257 -7.33 -5.38 -7.28
N SER A 258 -7.77 -6.18 -6.30
CA SER A 258 -8.40 -7.48 -6.60
C SER A 258 -9.69 -7.32 -7.42
N SER A 259 -10.57 -6.37 -7.09
CA SER A 259 -11.82 -6.16 -7.82
C SER A 259 -11.60 -5.64 -9.24
N ALA A 260 -10.62 -4.74 -9.45
CA ALA A 260 -10.23 -4.29 -10.77
C ALA A 260 -9.65 -5.44 -11.62
N MET A 261 -8.95 -6.39 -10.98
CA MET A 261 -8.41 -7.57 -11.65
C MET A 261 -9.46 -8.64 -11.91
N ASP A 262 -10.46 -8.81 -11.06
CA ASP A 262 -11.53 -9.78 -11.33
C ASP A 262 -12.37 -9.32 -12.53
N SER A 263 -12.63 -8.01 -12.65
CA SER A 263 -13.39 -7.45 -13.76
C SER A 263 -12.61 -7.39 -15.07
N GLY A 264 -11.36 -6.91 -15.06
CA GLY A 264 -10.52 -6.81 -16.26
C GLY A 264 -9.74 -8.08 -16.59
N GLY A 265 -9.36 -8.86 -15.58
CA GLY A 265 -8.53 -10.05 -15.68
C GLY A 265 -9.30 -11.31 -16.04
N ALA A 266 -10.63 -11.36 -15.90
CA ALA A 266 -11.44 -12.47 -16.41
C ALA A 266 -11.26 -12.66 -17.93
N ALA A 267 -11.12 -11.57 -18.68
CA ALA A 267 -10.81 -11.61 -20.11
C ALA A 267 -9.43 -12.22 -20.38
N LEU A 268 -8.45 -11.90 -19.52
CA LEU A 268 -7.07 -12.33 -19.68
C LEU A 268 -6.74 -13.63 -18.94
N ASN A 269 -7.69 -14.21 -18.20
CA ASN A 269 -7.47 -15.35 -17.30
C ASN A 269 -6.32 -15.10 -16.29
N MET A 270 -6.17 -13.84 -15.85
CA MET A 270 -5.21 -13.44 -14.83
C MET A 270 -5.86 -13.52 -13.46
N SER A 271 -5.13 -14.04 -12.47
CA SER A 271 -5.61 -14.06 -11.09
C SER A 271 -4.69 -13.26 -10.18
N ALA A 272 -5.30 -12.54 -9.25
CA ALA A 272 -4.63 -11.69 -8.31
C ALA A 272 -4.91 -12.18 -6.91
N ARG A 273 -3.86 -12.33 -6.10
CA ARG A 273 -4.00 -12.74 -4.71
C ARG A 273 -3.36 -11.69 -3.83
N THR A 274 -4.14 -11.17 -2.91
CA THR A 274 -3.67 -10.31 -1.82
C THR A 274 -3.23 -11.16 -0.63
N THR A 275 -2.17 -10.73 0.06
CA THR A 275 -1.74 -11.40 1.29
C THR A 275 -2.37 -10.72 2.50
N SER A 276 -2.93 -11.54 3.38
CA SER A 276 -3.52 -11.07 4.63
C SER A 276 -2.46 -10.69 5.67
N ALA A 277 -1.25 -11.25 5.59
CA ALA A 277 -0.20 -11.03 6.58
C ALA A 277 0.29 -9.57 6.58
N PHE A 278 0.56 -9.01 5.40
CA PHE A 278 0.92 -7.60 5.26
C PHE A 278 -0.15 -6.68 5.88
N LEU A 279 -1.43 -6.94 5.56
CA LEU A 279 -2.54 -6.14 6.05
C LEU A 279 -2.68 -6.25 7.58
N ALA A 280 -2.56 -7.46 8.12
CA ALA A 280 -2.59 -7.68 9.57
C ALA A 280 -1.47 -6.93 10.28
N LEU A 281 -0.23 -6.98 9.78
CA LEU A 281 0.90 -6.26 10.35
C LEU A 281 0.72 -4.74 10.30
N ALA A 282 0.18 -4.21 9.20
CA ALA A 282 -0.09 -2.78 9.06
C ALA A 282 -1.16 -2.29 10.06
N TRP A 283 -2.25 -3.04 10.21
CA TRP A 283 -3.29 -2.73 11.20
C TRP A 283 -2.80 -2.85 12.64
N LEU A 284 -2.02 -3.89 12.95
CA LEU A 284 -1.39 -4.03 14.26
C LEU A 284 -0.48 -2.84 14.58
N ALA A 285 0.39 -2.45 13.64
CA ALA A 285 1.25 -1.28 13.80
C ALA A 285 0.42 0.00 14.04
N ALA A 286 -0.69 0.19 13.32
CA ALA A 286 -1.60 1.33 13.50
C ALA A 286 -2.28 1.35 14.88
N VAL A 287 -2.72 0.19 15.38
CA VAL A 287 -3.32 0.07 16.72
C VAL A 287 -2.30 0.40 17.80
N PHE A 288 -1.10 -0.20 17.74
CA PHE A 288 -0.05 0.05 18.73
C PHE A 288 0.44 1.50 18.71
N ALA A 289 0.63 2.09 17.53
CA ALA A 289 0.96 3.51 17.39
C ALA A 289 -0.17 4.41 17.91
N GLY A 290 -1.43 4.05 17.65
CA GLY A 290 -2.62 4.75 18.14
C GLY A 290 -2.72 4.76 19.67
N LEU A 291 -2.44 3.63 20.32
CA LEU A 291 -2.41 3.54 21.78
C LEU A 291 -1.29 4.40 22.39
N ALA A 292 -0.11 4.41 21.78
CA ALA A 292 1.00 5.26 22.20
C ALA A 292 0.66 6.76 22.03
N ALA A 293 0.05 7.14 20.91
CA ALA A 293 -0.38 8.52 20.65
C ALA A 293 -1.51 8.96 21.58
N MET A 294 -2.48 8.08 21.86
CA MET A 294 -3.58 8.34 22.79
C MET A 294 -3.06 8.62 24.19
N PHE A 295 -2.05 7.87 24.65
CA PHE A 295 -1.41 8.14 25.94
C PHE A 295 -0.83 9.57 26.00
N TRP A 296 -0.02 9.95 25.01
CA TRP A 296 0.56 11.29 24.96
C TRP A 296 -0.49 12.40 24.84
N TRP A 297 -1.55 12.14 24.08
CA TRP A 297 -2.69 13.04 23.96
C TRP A 297 -3.38 13.25 25.32
N VAL A 298 -3.59 12.20 26.10
CA VAL A 298 -4.14 12.29 27.46
C VAL A 298 -3.20 13.06 28.38
N VAL A 299 -1.90 12.79 28.36
CA VAL A 299 -0.90 13.52 29.16
C VAL A 299 -0.93 15.01 28.83
N TRP A 300 -0.90 15.36 27.54
CA TRP A 300 -0.99 16.74 27.10
C TRP A 300 -2.29 17.41 27.57
N PHE A 301 -3.42 16.71 27.43
CA PHE A 301 -4.75 17.21 27.80
C PHE A 301 -4.88 17.47 29.30
N VAL A 302 -4.32 16.60 30.15
CA VAL A 302 -4.44 16.71 31.62
C VAL A 302 -3.42 17.67 32.20
N GLU A 303 -2.18 17.59 31.75
CA GLU A 303 -1.08 18.29 32.40
C GLU A 303 -0.78 19.67 31.81
N PHE A 304 -1.03 19.90 30.52
CA PHE A 304 -0.52 21.10 29.83
C PHE A 304 -1.61 22.01 29.28
N ARG A 305 -2.82 21.50 29.05
CA ARG A 305 -3.95 22.31 28.59
C ARG A 305 -4.43 23.25 29.69
N ARG A 306 -4.18 24.56 29.50
CA ARG A 306 -4.57 25.63 30.45
C ARG A 306 -5.95 26.25 30.19
N HIS A 307 -6.42 26.21 28.95
CA HIS A 307 -7.70 26.81 28.56
C HIS A 307 -8.69 25.73 28.12
N SER A 308 -9.90 25.75 28.71
CA SER A 308 -11.03 24.97 28.20
C SER A 308 -11.54 25.60 26.89
N TYR A 309 -12.33 24.85 26.12
CA TYR A 309 -12.87 25.32 24.83
C TYR A 309 -13.74 26.59 24.98
N LYS A 310 -14.20 26.92 26.20
CA LYS A 310 -15.08 28.06 26.50
C LYS A 310 -14.41 29.17 27.32
N LYS A 311 -13.10 29.36 27.17
CA LYS A 311 -12.30 30.42 27.83
C LYS A 311 -12.28 30.38 29.37
N ARG A 312 -12.73 29.29 30.00
CA ARG A 312 -12.53 29.10 31.45
C ARG A 312 -11.08 28.68 31.72
N ALA A 313 -10.40 29.40 32.60
CA ALA A 313 -9.11 28.95 33.14
C ALA A 313 -9.34 27.76 34.07
N ARG A 314 -8.60 26.67 33.86
CA ARG A 314 -8.68 25.49 34.75
C ARG A 314 -8.14 25.84 36.14
N THR A 315 -8.86 25.40 37.17
CA THR A 315 -8.40 25.57 38.55
C THR A 315 -7.19 24.67 38.83
N PRO A 316 -6.28 25.07 39.75
CA PRO A 316 -5.11 24.25 40.11
C PRO A 316 -5.46 22.83 40.56
N ASN A 317 -6.65 22.65 41.17
CA ASN A 317 -7.14 21.36 41.66
C ASN A 317 -7.61 20.41 40.54
N GLN A 318 -7.91 20.94 39.35
CA GLN A 318 -8.28 20.15 38.17
C GLN A 318 -7.06 19.69 37.37
N ILE A 319 -5.95 20.43 37.43
CA ILE A 319 -4.72 20.09 36.72
C ILE A 319 -4.05 18.89 37.38
N GLY A 320 -3.91 17.78 36.64
CA GLY A 320 -3.31 16.55 37.15
C GLY A 320 -4.30 15.52 37.71
N ASN A 321 -5.61 15.80 37.69
CA ASN A 321 -6.62 14.80 38.08
C ASN A 321 -7.04 13.94 36.88
N TYR A 322 -6.60 12.67 36.86
CA TYR A 322 -6.88 11.74 35.76
C TYR A 322 -8.24 11.04 35.85
N ARG A 323 -8.91 11.01 37.02
CA ARG A 323 -10.14 10.21 37.23
C ARG A 323 -11.40 10.83 36.61
N GLY A 324 -11.39 12.11 36.27
CA GLY A 324 -12.58 12.86 35.83
C GLY A 324 -12.54 13.40 34.40
N ILE A 325 -11.55 13.01 33.59
CA ILE A 325 -11.27 13.66 32.29
C ILE A 325 -12.48 13.63 31.35
N TRP A 326 -13.11 12.46 31.21
CA TRP A 326 -14.25 12.30 30.31
C TRP A 326 -15.49 13.08 30.76
N LEU A 327 -15.73 13.14 32.06
CA LEU A 327 -16.80 13.94 32.64
C LEU A 327 -16.55 15.43 32.41
N GLU A 328 -15.29 15.87 32.53
CA GLU A 328 -14.92 17.25 32.29
C GLU A 328 -15.05 17.64 30.82
N VAL A 329 -14.58 16.80 29.89
CA VAL A 329 -14.76 17.01 28.44
C VAL A 329 -16.25 17.12 28.08
N LYS A 330 -17.07 16.20 28.62
CA LYS A 330 -18.52 16.20 28.40
C LYS A 330 -19.20 17.44 29.00
N TYR A 331 -18.77 17.87 30.18
CA TYR A 331 -19.26 19.09 30.82
C TYR A 331 -18.88 20.34 30.02
N ASP A 332 -17.65 20.40 29.50
CA ASP A 332 -17.17 21.53 28.70
C ASP A 332 -18.01 21.71 27.41
N HIS A 333 -18.46 20.62 26.80
CA HIS A 333 -19.36 20.68 25.64
C HIS A 333 -20.77 21.16 25.99
N THR A 334 -21.29 20.84 27.18
CA THR A 334 -22.69 21.08 27.56
C THR A 334 -22.96 22.46 28.18
N VAL A 335 -21.96 23.14 28.75
CA VAL A 335 -22.16 24.49 29.35
C VAL A 335 -22.25 25.56 28.25
N THR A 336 -23.43 25.83 27.70
CA THR A 336 -23.59 26.77 26.57
C THR A 336 -23.40 28.24 26.96
N ASP A 337 -23.56 28.55 28.25
CA ASP A 337 -23.57 29.93 28.74
C ASP A 337 -22.28 30.24 29.49
N ALA A 338 -21.54 31.23 28.98
CA ALA A 338 -20.51 31.88 29.77
C ALA A 338 -21.22 32.58 30.93
N GLU A 339 -21.15 32.01 32.15
CA GLU A 339 -21.60 32.71 33.34
C GLU A 339 -20.96 34.12 33.35
N PRO A 340 -21.76 35.20 33.48
CA PRO A 340 -21.29 36.58 33.41
C PRO A 340 -20.41 37.02 34.60
N GLY A 341 -19.84 36.08 35.37
CA GLY A 341 -19.00 36.35 36.55
C GLY A 341 -17.67 37.05 36.26
N SER A 342 -17.21 37.11 35.00
CA SER A 342 -15.96 37.81 34.67
C SER A 342 -16.07 39.34 34.68
N LYS A 343 -17.27 39.92 34.88
CA LYS A 343 -17.43 41.38 35.00
C LYS A 343 -17.15 41.90 36.41
N GLU A 344 -17.31 41.08 37.44
CA GLU A 344 -17.03 41.51 38.83
C GLU A 344 -15.53 41.41 39.18
N GLU A 345 -14.82 40.39 38.70
CA GLU A 345 -13.35 40.32 38.92
C GLU A 345 -12.57 41.37 38.10
N ALA A 346 -13.08 41.78 36.93
CA ALA A 346 -12.51 42.88 36.17
C ALA A 346 -12.68 44.25 36.87
N ALA A 347 -13.72 44.41 37.71
CA ALA A 347 -13.91 45.61 38.52
C ALA A 347 -12.94 45.66 39.72
N ILE A 348 -12.56 44.51 40.28
CA ILE A 348 -11.64 44.43 41.43
C ILE A 348 -10.16 44.55 40.99
N MET A 349 -9.80 44.14 39.78
CA MET A 349 -8.43 44.34 39.24
C MET A 349 -8.15 45.76 38.72
N GLY A 350 -9.17 46.64 38.62
CA GLY A 350 -9.00 48.03 38.19
C GLY A 350 -8.34 48.96 39.22
N THR A 351 -8.13 48.52 40.46
CA THR A 351 -7.57 49.35 41.55
C THR A 351 -6.18 48.94 42.03
N ALA A 352 -5.49 48.01 41.35
CA ALA A 352 -4.12 47.66 41.69
C ALA A 352 -3.13 48.72 41.14
N GLN A 353 -2.69 49.63 42.02
CA GLN A 353 -1.64 50.61 41.75
C GLN A 353 -0.34 49.96 41.24
N PRO A 354 0.41 50.62 40.32
CA PRO A 354 1.66 50.09 39.80
C PRO A 354 2.75 50.13 40.87
N LEU A 355 3.22 48.95 41.30
CA LEU A 355 4.43 48.84 42.11
C LEU A 355 5.66 49.09 41.24
N THR A 356 6.39 50.11 41.63
CA THR A 356 7.62 50.63 41.07
C THR A 356 8.71 49.57 40.94
N SER A 357 9.20 49.43 39.71
CA SER A 357 10.41 48.72 39.31
C SER A 357 11.61 49.09 40.19
N THR A 358 12.12 48.14 40.98
CA THR A 358 13.46 48.23 41.57
C THR A 358 14.41 47.33 40.77
N ARG A 359 15.34 47.96 40.06
CA ARG A 359 16.49 47.34 39.39
C ARG A 359 17.35 46.60 40.42
N PHE A 360 17.84 45.42 40.07
CA PHE A 360 19.13 44.94 40.57
C PHE A 360 20.02 44.55 39.38
N VAL A 361 21.25 45.07 39.49
CA VAL A 361 22.42 44.91 38.63
C VAL A 361 23.01 43.51 38.82
#